data_AF-A0A804IIM3-F1
#
_entry.id   AF-A0A804IIM3-F1
#
_cell.length_a   1.000
_cell.length_b   1.000
_cell.length_c   1.000
_cell.angle_alpha   90.00
_cell.angle_beta   90.00
_cell.angle_gamma   90.00
#
_symmetry.space_group_name_H-M   'P 1'
#
loop_
_entity.id
_entity.type
_entity.pdbx_description
1 polymer ?
#
loop_
_entity_poly.entity_id
_entity_poly.type
_entity_poly.pdbx_seq_one_letter_code
_entity_poly.pdbx_strand_id
1 'polypeptide(L)'
;MRTAKTSVPIRRPAAVFVLLLAALVFAAIVVAIQSSSFFIGSRKSLIDSEEIRILSDFQSRVQQCVASRGLGLTADIIDHCKLVLKFPEGTNSTWYNAQFKIFEPLEYKYDVCEAILLWEQYRNMTTVLTREYLDVRPDGWLDYAAKRIAQLGADKCYNRSICEEHLNLILPAKPPFHPQQFRTCAVVGNSGDLLKTEFGLEIDGHDAVFRDNEAPVNEKYAKHVGLKRDFRLVVRGAARNMVAILDGSSDEVLIIKSVTHRDFNAKIKELPNPVYLFQGIVLRRGAKGTGMKSIELALSMCDIVDIYGFTVDPGYTEWTRYFSTPRKGHNPLQGRAYYQLLECLGVIRIHSPMRARRKQDWSDVPGKEIITSAHMAALRLKREKTGQEGDLGPFGNCKVWGTVDRDGPVSGSPDMADARSKSNYSKWELLPHESLRKEAQKHYAQMGRVSLYKMDGNKLDDLVCVRHSF
;
A
#
# COMPACT_ATOMS: atom_id res chain seq x y z
N MET A 1 36.10 -60.20 -82.68
CA MET A 1 36.55 -59.79 -81.32
C MET A 1 35.86 -58.46 -80.99
N ARG A 2 35.26 -58.36 -79.81
CA ARG A 2 34.74 -57.13 -79.14
C ARG A 2 33.40 -56.54 -79.63
N THR A 3 32.38 -57.00 -78.92
CA THR A 3 31.19 -56.30 -78.42
C THR A 3 31.21 -54.77 -78.45
N ALA A 4 30.26 -54.19 -79.19
CA ALA A 4 29.86 -52.79 -79.07
C ALA A 4 28.87 -52.65 -77.90
N LYS A 5 29.24 -51.83 -76.91
CA LYS A 5 28.38 -51.46 -75.78
C LYS A 5 27.37 -50.41 -76.21
N THR A 6 26.11 -50.70 -75.93
CA THR A 6 24.95 -49.80 -75.94
C THR A 6 25.13 -48.62 -74.98
N SER A 7 24.84 -47.41 -75.48
CA SER A 7 24.76 -46.16 -74.73
C SER A 7 23.51 -46.11 -73.84
N VAL A 8 23.69 -45.74 -72.56
CA VAL A 8 22.59 -45.44 -71.62
C VAL A 8 22.23 -43.95 -71.72
N PRO A 9 20.94 -43.55 -71.77
CA PRO A 9 20.56 -42.14 -71.74
C PRO A 9 20.58 -41.62 -70.29
N ILE A 10 21.33 -40.55 -70.04
CA ILE A 10 21.39 -39.85 -68.76
C ILE A 10 20.17 -38.92 -68.66
N ARG A 11 19.14 -39.34 -67.91
CA ARG A 11 18.05 -38.47 -67.45
C ARG A 11 18.43 -37.85 -66.09
N ARG A 12 18.85 -36.58 -66.03
CA ARG A 12 18.76 -35.76 -64.79
C ARG A 12 18.70 -34.23 -65.06
N PRO A 13 17.51 -33.63 -65.22
CA PRO A 13 17.32 -32.19 -64.96
C PRO A 13 16.48 -31.91 -63.70
N ALA A 14 15.63 -32.85 -63.25
CA ALA A 14 14.64 -32.57 -62.21
C ALA A 14 15.23 -32.42 -60.79
N ALA A 15 16.26 -33.20 -60.44
CA ALA A 15 16.82 -33.18 -59.09
C ALA A 15 17.57 -31.87 -58.75
N VAL A 16 18.20 -31.25 -59.75
CA VAL A 16 18.92 -29.98 -59.58
C VAL A 16 17.94 -28.82 -59.35
N PHE A 17 16.83 -28.82 -60.08
CA PHE A 17 15.75 -27.84 -59.88
C PHE A 17 15.10 -27.96 -58.50
N VAL A 18 14.87 -29.18 -58.01
CA VAL A 18 14.30 -29.41 -56.66
C VAL A 18 15.25 -28.92 -55.56
N LEU A 19 16.57 -29.15 -55.71
CA LEU A 19 17.57 -28.68 -54.74
C LEU A 19 17.70 -27.14 -54.73
N LEU A 20 17.62 -26.49 -55.89
CA LEU A 20 17.62 -25.03 -56.00
C LEU A 20 16.37 -24.41 -55.37
N LEU A 21 15.19 -25.00 -55.61
CA LEU A 21 13.94 -24.58 -54.97
C LEU A 21 14.00 -24.76 -53.45
N ALA A 22 14.52 -25.88 -52.96
CA ALA A 22 14.70 -26.11 -51.52
C ALA A 22 15.65 -25.10 -50.88
N ALA A 23 16.75 -24.76 -51.55
CA ALA A 23 17.70 -23.74 -51.08
C ALA A 23 17.09 -22.34 -51.06
N LEU A 24 16.29 -21.96 -52.07
CA LEU A 24 15.58 -20.68 -52.10
C LEU A 24 14.51 -20.58 -51.01
N VAL A 25 13.76 -21.66 -50.78
CA VAL A 25 12.76 -21.72 -49.69
C VAL A 25 13.45 -21.62 -48.33
N PHE A 26 14.56 -22.33 -48.13
CA PHE A 26 15.34 -22.24 -46.90
C PHE A 26 15.90 -20.84 -46.67
N ALA A 27 16.46 -20.19 -47.71
CA ALA A 27 16.93 -18.82 -47.62
C ALA A 27 15.80 -17.83 -47.31
N ALA A 28 14.63 -17.99 -47.92
CA ALA A 28 13.45 -17.17 -47.62
C ALA A 28 12.97 -17.35 -46.18
N ILE A 29 12.99 -18.58 -45.65
CA ILE A 29 12.66 -18.87 -44.24
C ILE A 29 13.67 -18.21 -43.30
N VAL A 30 14.98 -18.30 -43.58
CA VAL A 30 16.02 -17.66 -42.77
C VAL A 30 15.86 -16.13 -42.77
N VAL A 31 15.60 -15.52 -43.93
CA VAL A 31 15.35 -14.07 -44.04
C VAL A 31 14.06 -13.68 -43.31
N ALA A 32 13.00 -14.49 -43.37
CA ALA A 32 11.76 -14.26 -42.63
C ALA A 32 11.97 -14.34 -41.10
N ILE A 33 12.80 -15.27 -40.62
CA ILE A 33 13.15 -15.41 -39.20
C ILE A 33 14.04 -14.25 -38.74
N GLN A 34 15.01 -13.83 -39.56
CA GLN A 34 15.89 -12.70 -39.22
C GLN A 34 15.16 -11.37 -39.24
N SER A 35 14.31 -11.13 -40.24
CA SER A 35 13.48 -9.92 -40.31
C SER A 35 12.49 -9.86 -39.15
N SER A 36 11.78 -10.95 -38.83
CA SER A 36 10.89 -10.99 -37.67
C SER A 36 11.63 -10.73 -36.35
N SER A 37 12.82 -11.30 -36.16
CA SER A 37 13.66 -11.02 -34.98
C SER A 37 14.10 -9.56 -34.91
N PHE A 38 14.43 -8.95 -36.04
CA PHE A 38 14.81 -7.53 -36.12
C PHE A 38 13.62 -6.59 -35.86
N PHE A 39 12.43 -6.91 -36.38
CA PHE A 39 11.19 -6.18 -36.11
C PHE A 39 10.73 -6.30 -34.66
N ILE A 40 10.91 -7.47 -34.04
CA ILE A 40 10.64 -7.67 -32.60
C ILE A 40 11.64 -6.84 -31.78
N GLY A 41 12.92 -6.84 -32.15
CA GLY A 41 13.96 -6.03 -31.50
C GLY A 41 13.71 -4.52 -31.60
N SER A 42 13.31 -4.01 -32.77
CA SER A 42 13.03 -2.58 -32.95
C SER A 42 11.77 -2.14 -32.21
N ARG A 43 10.71 -2.96 -32.22
CA ARG A 43 9.47 -2.70 -31.49
C ARG A 43 9.71 -2.68 -29.98
N LYS A 44 10.55 -3.59 -29.47
CA LYS A 44 10.95 -3.62 -28.06
C LYS A 44 11.72 -2.35 -27.67
N SER A 45 12.73 -1.98 -28.44
CA SER A 45 13.50 -0.74 -28.19
C SER A 45 12.64 0.53 -28.21
N LEU A 46 11.59 0.58 -29.04
CA LEU A 46 10.66 1.71 -29.10
C LEU A 46 9.74 1.78 -27.87
N ILE A 47 9.28 0.63 -27.36
CA ILE A 47 8.46 0.54 -26.15
C ILE A 47 9.29 0.98 -24.94
N ASP A 48 10.51 0.45 -24.79
CA ASP A 48 11.41 0.83 -23.70
C ASP A 48 11.68 2.34 -23.68
N SER A 49 11.85 2.94 -24.86
CA SER A 49 12.05 4.39 -25.03
C SER A 49 10.84 5.21 -24.54
N GLU A 50 9.63 4.76 -24.82
CA GLU A 50 8.40 5.44 -24.38
C GLU A 50 8.17 5.32 -22.87
N GLU A 51 8.35 4.12 -22.29
CA GLU A 51 8.19 3.94 -20.85
C GLU A 51 9.24 4.75 -20.06
N ILE A 52 10.47 4.78 -20.54
CA ILE A 52 11.54 5.61 -19.96
C ILE A 52 11.18 7.10 -20.05
N ARG A 53 10.59 7.56 -21.16
CA ARG A 53 10.15 8.95 -21.34
C ARG A 53 9.07 9.32 -20.32
N ILE A 54 8.04 8.49 -20.19
CA ILE A 54 6.93 8.69 -19.23
C ILE A 54 7.47 8.80 -17.80
N LEU A 55 8.40 7.92 -17.41
CA LEU A 55 8.97 7.91 -16.06
C LEU A 55 9.92 9.09 -15.82
N SER A 56 10.66 9.52 -16.84
CA SER A 56 11.52 10.70 -16.77
C SER A 56 10.71 11.99 -16.61
N ASP A 57 9.60 12.11 -17.36
CA ASP A 57 8.64 13.21 -17.21
C ASP A 57 8.01 13.20 -15.83
N PHE A 58 7.63 12.02 -15.33
CA PHE A 58 7.09 11.87 -13.98
C PHE A 58 8.10 12.32 -12.91
N GLN A 59 9.37 11.92 -13.00
CA GLN A 59 10.39 12.37 -12.06
C GLN A 59 10.68 13.86 -12.13
N SER A 60 10.63 14.46 -13.32
CA SER A 60 10.77 15.91 -13.47
C SER A 60 9.67 16.65 -12.70
N ARG A 61 8.44 16.12 -12.70
CA ARG A 61 7.33 16.66 -11.89
C ARG A 61 7.55 16.47 -10.40
N VAL A 62 8.04 15.29 -9.98
CA VAL A 62 8.39 15.03 -8.57
C VAL A 62 9.46 16.03 -8.11
N GLN A 63 10.49 16.28 -8.92
CA GLN A 63 11.55 17.24 -8.64
C GLN A 63 11.00 18.67 -8.49
N GLN A 64 10.13 19.10 -9.41
CA GLN A 64 9.49 20.42 -9.35
C GLN A 64 8.63 20.57 -8.09
N CYS A 65 7.84 19.56 -7.74
CA CYS A 65 7.04 19.56 -6.51
C CYS A 65 7.93 19.61 -5.24
N VAL A 66 9.05 18.88 -5.21
CA VAL A 66 9.98 18.95 -4.08
C VAL A 66 10.57 20.35 -3.96
N ALA A 67 10.93 20.99 -5.06
CA ALA A 67 11.45 22.35 -5.05
C ALA A 67 10.40 23.38 -4.53
N SER A 68 9.12 23.23 -4.89
CA SER A 68 8.05 24.15 -4.46
C SER A 68 7.55 23.89 -3.02
N ARG A 69 7.38 22.62 -2.64
CA ARG A 69 6.72 22.20 -1.39
C ARG A 69 7.66 21.65 -0.32
N GLY A 70 8.89 21.30 -0.69
CA GLY A 70 9.87 20.59 0.15
C GLY A 70 10.43 21.36 1.35
N LEU A 71 10.06 22.64 1.51
CA LEU A 71 10.54 23.51 2.59
C LEU A 71 12.09 23.48 2.70
N GLY A 72 12.76 23.62 1.55
CA GLY A 72 14.22 23.60 1.41
C GLY A 72 14.82 22.27 0.96
N LEU A 73 14.05 21.18 0.92
CA LEU A 73 14.51 19.95 0.28
C LEU A 73 14.71 20.14 -1.23
N THR A 74 15.72 19.49 -1.79
CA THR A 74 15.92 19.37 -3.25
C THR A 74 15.85 17.90 -3.67
N ALA A 75 15.61 17.67 -4.96
CA ALA A 75 15.59 16.33 -5.55
C ALA A 75 16.57 16.25 -6.73
N ASP A 76 17.54 15.37 -6.62
CA ASP A 76 18.52 15.11 -7.68
C ASP A 76 18.15 13.82 -8.40
N ILE A 77 17.79 13.91 -9.67
CA ILE A 77 17.42 12.77 -10.51
C ILE A 77 18.70 11.99 -10.87
N ILE A 78 18.72 10.69 -10.60
CA ILE A 78 19.83 9.78 -10.97
C ILE A 78 19.54 9.11 -12.31
N ASP A 79 18.34 8.53 -12.45
CA ASP A 79 17.88 7.85 -13.66
C ASP A 79 16.34 7.95 -13.74
N HIS A 80 15.69 7.26 -14.69
CA HIS A 80 14.23 7.29 -14.87
C HIS A 80 13.43 6.68 -13.70
N CYS A 81 14.05 5.93 -12.78
CA CYS A 81 13.40 5.40 -11.57
C CYS A 81 13.98 5.93 -10.25
N LYS A 82 15.19 6.49 -10.21
CA LYS A 82 15.88 6.82 -8.96
C LYS A 82 16.17 8.30 -8.83
N LEU A 83 15.99 8.80 -7.61
CA LEU A 83 16.37 10.14 -7.19
C LEU A 83 16.98 10.16 -5.78
N VAL A 84 17.62 11.28 -5.44
CA VAL A 84 18.10 11.59 -4.09
C VAL A 84 17.41 12.84 -3.58
N LEU A 85 16.75 12.74 -2.43
CA LEU A 85 16.30 13.93 -1.71
C LEU A 85 17.42 14.43 -0.80
N LYS A 86 17.74 15.72 -0.88
CA LYS A 86 18.81 16.36 -0.10
C LYS A 86 18.26 17.48 0.77
N PHE A 87 18.76 17.53 2.00
CA PHE A 87 18.49 18.63 2.93
C PHE A 87 19.39 19.85 2.62
N PRO A 88 18.94 21.08 2.94
CA PRO A 88 19.75 22.28 2.76
C PRO A 88 21.12 22.19 3.43
N GLU A 89 22.12 22.83 2.82
CA GLU A 89 23.41 23.07 3.47
C GLU A 89 23.22 23.79 4.81
N GLY A 90 23.94 23.34 5.84
CA GLY A 90 23.78 23.85 7.21
C GLY A 90 22.68 23.18 8.03
N THR A 91 21.94 22.21 7.48
CA THR A 91 21.02 21.38 8.27
C THR A 91 21.80 20.61 9.34
N ASN A 92 21.53 20.89 10.61
CA ASN A 92 22.18 20.20 11.72
C ASN A 92 21.49 18.85 11.99
N SER A 93 22.18 17.74 11.69
CA SER A 93 21.74 16.40 12.07
C SER A 93 22.06 16.16 13.54
N THR A 94 21.08 16.40 14.41
CA THR A 94 21.25 16.33 15.87
C THR A 94 21.02 14.94 16.45
N TRP A 95 20.52 13.99 15.66
CA TRP A 95 20.19 12.65 16.14
C TRP A 95 21.28 11.64 15.82
N TYR A 96 21.90 11.11 16.87
CA TYR A 96 22.90 10.06 16.79
C TYR A 96 22.25 8.69 16.98
N ASN A 97 22.37 7.82 15.97
CA ASN A 97 21.96 6.43 16.08
C ASN A 97 22.99 5.63 16.88
N ALA A 98 22.68 5.31 18.14
CA ALA A 98 23.59 4.57 19.01
C ALA A 98 23.92 3.15 18.51
N GLN A 99 23.02 2.50 17.76
CA GLN A 99 23.23 1.14 17.24
C GLN A 99 24.23 1.14 16.09
N PHE A 100 24.12 2.10 15.16
CA PHE A 100 24.97 2.17 13.97
C PHE A 100 26.13 3.15 14.10
N LYS A 101 26.20 3.89 15.21
CA LYS A 101 27.22 4.89 15.50
C LYS A 101 27.33 6.01 14.45
N ILE A 102 26.21 6.36 13.82
CA ILE A 102 26.13 7.40 12.78
C ILE A 102 25.02 8.40 13.09
N PHE A 103 25.21 9.64 12.68
CA PHE A 103 24.12 10.61 12.64
C PHE A 103 23.14 10.28 11.51
N GLU A 104 21.90 10.74 11.64
CA GLU A 104 20.93 10.66 10.55
C GLU A 104 21.50 11.34 9.28
N PRO A 105 21.44 10.69 8.11
CA PRO A 105 21.97 11.27 6.89
C PRO A 105 21.13 12.49 6.45
N LEU A 106 21.76 13.37 5.68
CA LEU A 106 21.13 14.53 5.06
C LEU A 106 20.70 14.25 3.60
N GLU A 107 20.90 13.02 3.13
CA GLU A 107 20.53 12.57 1.81
C GLU A 107 19.82 11.22 1.88
N TYR A 108 18.72 11.09 1.14
CA TYR A 108 17.91 9.88 1.11
C TYR A 108 17.65 9.47 -0.34
N LYS A 109 18.11 8.27 -0.70
CA LYS A 109 17.92 7.69 -2.03
C LYS A 109 16.58 6.97 -2.09
N TYR A 110 15.84 7.20 -3.18
CA TYR A 110 14.54 6.59 -3.41
C TYR A 110 14.45 6.00 -4.81
N ASP A 111 13.71 4.89 -4.90
CA ASP A 111 13.26 4.29 -6.15
C ASP A 111 11.78 4.64 -6.31
N VAL A 112 11.52 5.61 -7.20
CA VAL A 112 10.21 6.16 -7.52
C VAL A 112 9.33 5.12 -8.20
N CYS A 113 9.89 4.31 -9.11
CA CYS A 113 9.16 3.24 -9.78
C CYS A 113 8.64 2.22 -8.77
N GLU A 114 9.50 1.73 -7.88
CA GLU A 114 9.10 0.81 -6.81
C GLU A 114 8.11 1.45 -5.84
N ALA A 115 8.24 2.75 -5.55
CA ALA A 115 7.31 3.46 -4.68
C ALA A 115 5.90 3.56 -5.28
N ILE A 116 5.77 3.94 -6.55
CA ILE A 116 4.46 4.03 -7.22
C ILE A 116 3.80 2.65 -7.30
N LEU A 117 4.55 1.62 -7.71
CA LEU A 117 4.07 0.24 -7.75
C LEU A 117 3.56 -0.22 -6.37
N LEU A 118 4.30 0.10 -5.31
CA LEU A 118 3.92 -0.21 -3.94
C LEU A 118 2.62 0.48 -3.53
N TRP A 119 2.51 1.79 -3.71
CA TRP A 119 1.39 2.57 -3.19
C TRP A 119 0.10 2.35 -3.97
N GLU A 120 0.17 2.17 -5.29
CA GLU A 120 -1.00 1.78 -6.09
C GLU A 120 -1.47 0.36 -5.74
N GLN A 121 -0.56 -0.53 -5.34
CA GLN A 121 -0.96 -1.84 -4.80
C GLN A 121 -1.74 -1.69 -3.48
N TYR A 122 -1.30 -0.80 -2.58
CA TYR A 122 -2.00 -0.53 -1.31
C TYR A 122 -3.42 -0.02 -1.52
N ARG A 123 -3.64 0.83 -2.54
CA ARG A 123 -4.97 1.34 -2.89
C ARG A 123 -5.95 0.26 -3.34
N ASN A 124 -5.45 -0.88 -3.79
CA ASN A 124 -6.26 -1.97 -4.34
C ASN A 124 -6.37 -3.19 -3.41
N MET A 125 -5.75 -3.15 -2.22
CA MET A 125 -5.77 -4.27 -1.27
C MET A 125 -6.49 -3.91 0.02
N THR A 126 -6.88 -4.92 0.79
CA THR A 126 -7.28 -4.71 2.19
C THR A 126 -6.06 -4.79 3.11
N THR A 127 -6.12 -4.04 4.20
CA THR A 127 -5.11 -4.01 5.26
C THR A 127 -5.61 -4.60 6.58
N VAL A 128 -6.87 -5.04 6.62
CA VAL A 128 -7.48 -5.74 7.76
C VAL A 128 -7.23 -7.23 7.62
N LEU A 129 -6.82 -7.88 8.72
CA LEU A 129 -6.70 -9.32 8.76
C LEU A 129 -8.10 -9.95 8.77
N THR A 130 -8.36 -10.86 7.84
CA THR A 130 -9.64 -11.55 7.69
C THR A 130 -9.46 -13.07 7.78
N ARG A 131 -10.57 -13.77 8.03
CA ARG A 131 -10.61 -15.24 8.01
C ARG A 131 -10.32 -15.78 6.62
N GLU A 132 -10.90 -15.21 5.56
CA GLU A 132 -10.67 -15.68 4.20
C GLU A 132 -9.17 -15.63 3.80
N TYR A 133 -8.43 -14.65 4.29
CA TYR A 133 -6.99 -14.61 4.07
C TYR A 133 -6.28 -15.78 4.78
N LEU A 134 -6.65 -16.11 6.01
CA LEU A 134 -6.06 -17.24 6.74
C LEU A 134 -6.43 -18.59 6.13
N ASP A 135 -7.65 -18.72 5.58
CA ASP A 135 -8.12 -19.94 4.91
C ASP A 135 -7.39 -20.18 3.58
N VAL A 136 -7.12 -19.13 2.79
CA VAL A 136 -6.49 -19.25 1.47
C VAL A 136 -4.97 -19.23 1.53
N ARG A 137 -4.38 -18.51 2.47
CA ARG A 137 -2.92 -18.39 2.59
C ARG A 137 -2.28 -19.73 2.97
N PRO A 138 -1.18 -20.16 2.31
CA PRO A 138 -0.38 -21.29 2.77
C PRO A 138 0.06 -21.11 4.22
N ASP A 139 -0.20 -22.14 5.04
CA ASP A 139 0.04 -22.12 6.48
C ASP A 139 -0.58 -20.91 7.19
N GLY A 140 -1.69 -20.38 6.66
CA GLY A 140 -2.39 -19.21 7.21
C GLY A 140 -2.84 -19.46 8.64
N TRP A 141 -3.60 -20.52 8.88
CA TRP A 141 -3.96 -20.92 10.23
C TRP A 141 -2.77 -21.46 11.03
N LEU A 142 -1.94 -22.31 10.44
CA LEU A 142 -0.88 -23.01 11.17
C LEU A 142 0.21 -22.05 11.66
N ASP A 143 0.78 -21.23 10.79
CA ASP A 143 1.95 -20.40 11.10
C ASP A 143 1.60 -18.91 11.26
N TYR A 144 0.75 -18.36 10.38
CA TYR A 144 0.46 -16.93 10.40
C TYR A 144 -0.44 -16.55 11.58
N ALA A 145 -1.54 -17.27 11.82
CA ALA A 145 -2.45 -17.01 12.93
C ALA A 145 -1.75 -17.09 14.29
N ALA A 146 -0.82 -18.05 14.46
CA ALA A 146 0.00 -18.18 15.66
C ALA A 146 0.79 -16.90 15.97
N LYS A 147 1.39 -16.28 14.96
CA LYS A 147 2.12 -15.00 15.08
C LYS A 147 1.22 -13.83 15.50
N ARG A 148 -0.10 -13.96 15.39
CA ARG A 148 -1.08 -12.95 15.77
C ARG A 148 -1.64 -13.13 17.18
N ILE A 149 -1.24 -14.18 17.90
CA ILE A 149 -1.70 -14.47 19.26
C ILE A 149 -0.50 -14.45 20.22
N ALA A 150 -0.52 -13.54 21.20
CA ALA A 150 0.61 -13.28 22.09
C ALA A 150 0.84 -14.41 23.12
N GLN A 151 -0.26 -15.01 23.57
CA GLN A 151 -0.30 -15.85 24.77
C GLN A 151 0.17 -17.27 24.52
N LEU A 152 0.24 -17.68 23.26
CA LEU A 152 0.48 -19.07 22.95
C LEU A 152 1.94 -19.48 23.10
N GLY A 153 2.92 -18.56 22.96
CA GLY A 153 4.33 -18.97 22.80
C GLY A 153 4.50 -20.08 21.74
N ALA A 154 3.48 -20.33 20.92
CA ALA A 154 3.38 -21.48 20.08
C ALA A 154 4.01 -21.04 18.78
N ASP A 155 5.06 -21.74 18.40
CA ASP A 155 5.62 -21.60 17.08
C ASP A 155 4.54 -21.79 16.00
N LYS A 156 3.49 -22.59 16.30
CA LYS A 156 2.38 -22.97 15.40
C LYS A 156 1.04 -23.22 16.09
N CYS A 157 -0.06 -22.98 15.38
CA CYS A 157 -1.44 -23.34 15.73
C CYS A 157 -1.76 -24.80 15.33
N TYR A 158 -1.13 -25.78 15.99
CA TYR A 158 -1.43 -27.20 15.73
C TYR A 158 -2.89 -27.56 15.99
N ASN A 159 -3.51 -26.91 16.99
CA ASN A 159 -4.94 -27.00 17.24
C ASN A 159 -5.63 -25.73 16.72
N ARG A 160 -6.23 -25.85 15.52
CA ARG A 160 -6.93 -24.75 14.85
C ARG A 160 -8.03 -24.15 15.72
N SER A 161 -8.83 -24.97 16.40
CA SER A 161 -9.99 -24.52 17.18
C SER A 161 -9.61 -23.55 18.29
N ILE A 162 -8.47 -23.77 18.95
CA ILE A 162 -7.95 -22.86 19.99
C ILE A 162 -7.60 -21.51 19.36
N CYS A 163 -6.86 -21.50 18.25
CA CYS A 163 -6.49 -20.25 17.58
C CYS A 163 -7.72 -19.50 17.03
N GLU A 164 -8.72 -20.22 16.55
CA GLU A 164 -10.00 -19.64 16.15
C GLU A 164 -10.71 -18.97 17.33
N GLU A 165 -10.78 -19.60 18.51
CA GLU A 165 -11.37 -18.99 19.70
C GLU A 165 -10.73 -17.64 20.06
N HIS A 166 -9.41 -17.55 19.92
CA HIS A 166 -8.68 -16.31 20.19
C HIS A 166 -8.91 -15.22 19.13
N LEU A 167 -9.10 -15.59 17.86
CA LEU A 167 -9.17 -14.63 16.75
C LEU A 167 -10.60 -14.27 16.34
N ASN A 168 -11.57 -15.17 16.44
CA ASN A 168 -12.96 -14.99 15.97
C ASN A 168 -13.60 -13.70 16.47
N LEU A 169 -13.21 -13.25 17.66
CA LEU A 169 -13.68 -12.00 18.25
C LEU A 169 -13.40 -10.76 17.40
N ILE A 170 -12.31 -10.76 16.65
CA ILE A 170 -11.74 -9.59 15.94
C ILE A 170 -11.32 -9.92 14.49
N LEU A 171 -11.75 -11.08 14.00
CA LEU A 171 -11.38 -11.63 12.70
C LEU A 171 -12.63 -11.72 11.81
N PRO A 172 -12.91 -10.70 10.99
CA PRO A 172 -14.07 -10.70 10.11
C PRO A 172 -13.91 -11.75 9.01
N ALA A 173 -15.03 -12.30 8.54
CA ALA A 173 -15.02 -13.27 7.43
C ALA A 173 -14.38 -12.71 6.16
N LYS A 174 -14.83 -11.51 5.76
CA LYS A 174 -14.45 -10.77 4.56
C LYS A 174 -13.91 -9.38 4.93
N PRO A 175 -13.27 -8.63 4.01
CA PRO A 175 -12.85 -7.27 4.29
C PRO A 175 -14.04 -6.40 4.72
N PRO A 176 -14.00 -5.78 5.90
CA PRO A 176 -15.07 -4.88 6.34
C PRO A 176 -15.00 -3.49 5.65
N PHE A 177 -13.92 -3.22 4.92
CA PHE A 177 -13.69 -1.96 4.22
C PHE A 177 -13.24 -2.22 2.79
N HIS A 178 -13.60 -1.30 1.90
CA HIS A 178 -13.38 -1.45 0.47
C HIS A 178 -12.50 -0.32 -0.09
N PRO A 179 -11.67 -0.62 -1.11
CA PRO A 179 -11.04 0.42 -1.91
C PRO A 179 -12.04 1.46 -2.41
N GLN A 180 -11.63 2.72 -2.39
CA GLN A 180 -12.44 3.86 -2.88
C GLN A 180 -13.78 4.04 -2.15
N GLN A 181 -13.93 3.48 -0.94
CA GLN A 181 -15.12 3.65 -0.10
C GLN A 181 -15.34 5.12 0.29
N PHE A 182 -14.26 5.87 0.54
CA PHE A 182 -14.28 7.29 0.86
C PHE A 182 -13.61 8.12 -0.23
N ARG A 183 -14.09 9.34 -0.47
CA ARG A 183 -13.43 10.25 -1.40
C ARG A 183 -12.27 10.97 -0.71
N THR A 184 -12.49 11.50 0.49
CA THR A 184 -11.50 12.27 1.25
C THR A 184 -11.34 11.73 2.66
N CYS A 185 -10.10 11.54 3.10
CA CYS A 185 -9.79 11.04 4.44
C CYS A 185 -8.72 11.88 5.12
N ALA A 186 -8.94 12.22 6.38
CA ALA A 186 -7.93 12.87 7.22
C ALA A 186 -7.22 11.83 8.10
N VAL A 187 -5.90 11.80 8.06
CA VAL A 187 -5.08 11.04 9.03
C VAL A 187 -4.46 12.03 10.00
N VAL A 188 -4.87 11.97 11.25
CA VAL A 188 -4.46 12.89 12.30
C VAL A 188 -3.43 12.21 13.21
N GLY A 189 -2.17 12.59 13.00
CA GLY A 189 -1.06 12.24 13.87
C GLY A 189 -1.12 12.98 15.22
N ASN A 190 -0.10 12.76 16.05
CA ASN A 190 -0.12 13.20 17.43
C ASN A 190 0.75 14.42 17.73
N SER A 191 1.44 15.01 16.73
CA SER A 191 2.38 16.12 16.95
C SER A 191 1.72 17.31 17.67
N GLY A 192 2.45 17.94 18.60
CA GLY A 192 2.06 19.19 19.23
C GLY A 192 1.93 20.37 18.26
N ASP A 193 2.49 20.25 17.05
CA ASP A 193 2.34 21.26 15.99
C ASP A 193 0.87 21.53 15.62
N LEU A 194 -0.03 20.55 15.85
CA LEU A 194 -1.46 20.73 15.65
C LEU A 194 -2.03 21.91 16.46
N LEU A 195 -1.44 22.25 17.61
CA LEU A 195 -1.90 23.37 18.44
C LEU A 195 -1.56 24.75 17.85
N LYS A 196 -0.75 24.81 16.78
CA LYS A 196 -0.33 26.06 16.14
C LYS A 196 -1.28 26.52 15.03
N THR A 197 -2.28 25.71 14.68
CA THR A 197 -3.22 26.00 13.59
C THR A 197 -4.57 25.38 13.89
N GLU A 198 -5.66 26.04 13.49
CA GLU A 198 -7.03 25.59 13.79
C GLU A 198 -7.56 24.71 12.65
N PHE A 199 -7.00 23.50 12.52
CA PHE A 199 -7.41 22.53 11.49
C PHE A 199 -8.73 21.81 11.81
N GLY A 200 -9.37 22.08 12.95
CA GLY A 200 -10.45 21.24 13.46
C GLY A 200 -11.64 21.09 12.50
N LEU A 201 -12.13 22.21 11.96
CA LEU A 201 -13.24 22.20 11.01
C LEU A 201 -12.86 21.55 9.67
N GLU A 202 -11.63 21.76 9.22
CA GLU A 202 -11.10 21.16 7.99
C GLU A 202 -11.01 19.63 8.12
N ILE A 203 -10.46 19.14 9.24
CA ILE A 203 -10.38 17.71 9.57
C ILE A 203 -11.78 17.09 9.61
N ASP A 204 -12.73 17.71 10.31
CA ASP A 204 -14.09 17.18 10.47
C ASP A 204 -14.89 17.17 9.17
N GLY A 205 -14.50 18.00 8.19
CA GLY A 205 -15.11 18.05 6.85
C GLY A 205 -14.76 16.89 5.92
N HIS A 206 -13.82 16.01 6.27
CA HIS A 206 -13.47 14.84 5.46
C HIS A 206 -14.54 13.75 5.58
N ASP A 207 -14.62 12.83 4.61
CA ASP A 207 -15.59 11.72 4.66
C ASP A 207 -15.29 10.76 5.81
N ALA A 208 -14.01 10.49 6.08
CA ALA A 208 -13.56 9.67 7.21
C ALA A 208 -12.31 10.26 7.90
N VAL A 209 -12.23 10.09 9.23
CA VAL A 209 -11.10 10.54 10.04
C VAL A 209 -10.43 9.39 10.78
N PHE A 210 -9.11 9.27 10.58
CA PHE A 210 -8.22 8.27 11.17
C PHE A 210 -7.36 8.90 12.25
N ARG A 211 -7.31 8.29 13.44
CA ARG A 211 -6.56 8.78 14.61
C ARG A 211 -5.66 7.70 15.19
N ASP A 212 -4.68 8.11 15.98
CA ASP A 212 -3.60 7.23 16.43
C ASP A 212 -3.49 7.13 17.95
N ASN A 213 -3.47 5.89 18.47
CA ASN A 213 -3.15 5.60 19.87
C ASN A 213 -4.06 6.37 20.85
N GLU A 214 -3.49 6.95 21.91
CA GLU A 214 -4.23 7.62 22.99
C GLU A 214 -4.59 9.09 22.69
N ALA A 215 -4.58 9.51 21.43
CA ALA A 215 -4.87 10.90 21.07
C ALA A 215 -6.31 11.28 21.44
N PRO A 216 -6.53 12.24 22.37
CA PRO A 216 -7.85 12.55 22.87
C PRO A 216 -8.67 13.33 21.82
N VAL A 217 -9.96 13.01 21.75
CA VAL A 217 -10.93 13.72 20.91
C VAL A 217 -11.97 14.33 21.83
N ASN A 218 -11.81 15.61 22.13
CA ASN A 218 -12.64 16.34 23.08
C ASN A 218 -12.63 17.85 22.80
N GLU A 219 -13.54 18.57 23.44
CA GLU A 219 -13.73 20.02 23.27
C GLU A 219 -12.45 20.84 23.49
N LYS A 220 -11.57 20.40 24.39
CA LYS A 220 -10.31 21.10 24.68
C LYS A 220 -9.44 21.26 23.43
N TYR A 221 -9.40 20.26 22.56
CA TYR A 221 -8.57 20.26 21.35
C TYR A 221 -9.37 20.37 20.05
N ALA A 222 -10.71 20.38 20.12
CA ALA A 222 -11.61 20.36 18.96
C ALA A 222 -11.26 21.39 17.89
N LYS A 223 -10.95 22.63 18.28
CA LYS A 223 -10.54 23.69 17.33
C LYS A 223 -9.30 23.35 16.50
N HIS A 224 -8.41 22.52 17.03
CA HIS A 224 -7.15 22.14 16.38
C HIS A 224 -7.21 20.80 15.67
N VAL A 225 -7.91 19.82 16.25
CA VAL A 225 -7.85 18.42 15.78
C VAL A 225 -9.21 17.83 15.41
N GLY A 226 -10.28 18.60 15.55
CA GLY A 226 -11.65 18.17 15.26
C GLY A 226 -12.24 17.22 16.31
N LEU A 227 -13.52 16.89 16.16
CA LEU A 227 -14.24 15.92 16.99
C LEU A 227 -14.61 14.63 16.23
N LYS A 228 -14.53 14.63 14.90
CA LYS A 228 -14.88 13.46 14.09
C LYS A 228 -13.84 12.35 14.27
N ARG A 229 -14.30 11.11 14.46
CA ARG A 229 -13.45 9.95 14.71
C ARG A 229 -14.15 8.70 14.17
N ASP A 230 -13.68 8.20 13.03
CA ASP A 230 -14.24 7.00 12.41
C ASP A 230 -13.34 5.79 12.66
N PHE A 231 -12.03 5.99 12.61
CA PHE A 231 -11.04 4.93 12.76
C PHE A 231 -9.94 5.32 13.74
N ARG A 232 -9.50 4.33 14.52
CA ARG A 232 -8.35 4.48 15.40
C ARG A 232 -7.38 3.33 15.30
N LEU A 233 -6.15 3.64 14.90
CA LEU A 233 -5.08 2.66 14.90
C LEU A 233 -4.32 2.71 16.23
N VAL A 234 -4.22 1.57 16.92
CA VAL A 234 -3.51 1.45 18.20
C VAL A 234 -2.41 0.40 18.15
N VAL A 235 -1.27 0.71 18.76
CA VAL A 235 -0.18 -0.26 18.98
C VAL A 235 -0.40 -1.07 20.25
N ARG A 236 0.39 -2.14 20.45
CA ARG A 236 0.31 -3.03 21.63
C ARG A 236 0.22 -2.29 22.97
N GLY A 237 1.05 -1.27 23.17
CA GLY A 237 1.12 -0.52 24.42
C GLY A 237 -0.20 0.23 24.69
N ALA A 238 -0.71 0.93 23.67
CA ALA A 238 -1.93 1.72 23.74
C ALA A 238 -3.19 0.84 23.84
N ALA A 239 -3.20 -0.33 23.19
CA ALA A 239 -4.34 -1.24 23.19
C ALA A 239 -4.78 -1.67 24.61
N ARG A 240 -3.87 -1.67 25.59
CA ARG A 240 -4.20 -1.94 26.99
C ARG A 240 -5.24 -0.98 27.58
N ASN A 241 -5.30 0.24 27.04
CA ASN A 241 -6.17 1.33 27.44
C ASN A 241 -7.36 1.53 26.48
N MET A 242 -7.68 0.53 25.64
CA MET A 242 -8.72 0.63 24.61
C MET A 242 -10.08 1.15 25.13
N VAL A 243 -10.50 0.75 26.33
CA VAL A 243 -11.74 1.21 26.96
C VAL A 243 -11.73 2.72 27.18
N ALA A 244 -10.66 3.25 27.77
CA ALA A 244 -10.53 4.70 28.00
C ALA A 244 -10.35 5.48 26.69
N ILE A 245 -9.72 4.87 25.68
CA ILE A 245 -9.52 5.48 24.37
C ILE A 245 -10.84 5.69 23.63
N LEU A 246 -11.74 4.70 23.71
CA LEU A 246 -13.04 4.70 23.03
C LEU A 246 -14.16 5.32 23.89
N ASP A 247 -13.85 5.77 25.10
CA ASP A 247 -14.83 6.38 25.98
C ASP A 247 -15.53 7.57 25.30
N GLY A 248 -16.86 7.60 25.42
CA GLY A 248 -17.72 8.54 24.73
C GLY A 248 -17.85 8.34 23.20
N SER A 249 -17.46 7.18 22.65
CA SER A 249 -17.67 6.84 21.24
C SER A 249 -18.01 5.36 21.05
N SER A 250 -19.23 5.05 20.60
CA SER A 250 -19.64 3.67 20.26
C SER A 250 -19.33 3.29 18.81
N ASP A 251 -19.01 4.26 17.96
CA ASP A 251 -19.00 4.11 16.50
C ASP A 251 -17.59 4.11 15.90
N GLU A 252 -16.59 4.56 16.67
CA GLU A 252 -15.18 4.57 16.25
C GLU A 252 -14.66 3.13 16.14
N VAL A 253 -14.18 2.76 14.96
CA VAL A 253 -13.57 1.46 14.68
C VAL A 253 -12.17 1.42 15.27
N LEU A 254 -11.88 0.44 16.11
CA LEU A 254 -10.55 0.22 16.66
C LEU A 254 -9.77 -0.80 15.83
N ILE A 255 -8.63 -0.39 15.28
CA ILE A 255 -7.71 -1.26 14.56
C ILE A 255 -6.46 -1.50 15.41
N ILE A 256 -6.19 -2.76 15.75
CA ILE A 256 -5.06 -3.15 16.58
C ILE A 256 -3.89 -3.58 15.70
N LYS A 257 -2.81 -2.79 15.71
CA LYS A 257 -1.53 -3.11 15.08
C LYS A 257 -0.65 -3.92 16.05
N SER A 258 -1.13 -5.10 16.44
CA SER A 258 -0.38 -6.02 17.31
C SER A 258 -0.97 -7.44 17.31
N VAL A 259 -0.65 -8.19 18.35
CA VAL A 259 -1.14 -9.51 18.67
C VAL A 259 -2.30 -9.43 19.67
N THR A 260 -3.21 -10.41 19.62
CA THR A 260 -4.29 -10.56 20.61
C THR A 260 -3.90 -11.48 21.77
N HIS A 261 -4.64 -11.40 22.87
CA HIS A 261 -4.43 -12.15 24.12
C HIS A 261 -5.79 -12.31 24.84
N ARG A 262 -5.97 -13.35 25.69
CA ARG A 262 -7.26 -13.57 26.40
C ARG A 262 -7.74 -12.34 27.16
N ASP A 263 -6.84 -11.68 27.88
CA ASP A 263 -7.19 -10.46 28.63
C ASP A 263 -7.66 -9.31 27.72
N PHE A 264 -7.13 -9.21 26.49
CA PHE A 264 -7.63 -8.24 25.51
C PHE A 264 -9.00 -8.66 24.98
N ASN A 265 -9.19 -9.95 24.72
CA ASN A 265 -10.48 -10.48 24.27
C ASN A 265 -11.57 -10.22 25.32
N ALA A 266 -11.28 -10.38 26.61
CA ALA A 266 -12.23 -10.06 27.67
C ALA A 266 -12.66 -8.58 27.63
N LYS A 267 -11.71 -7.65 27.47
CA LYS A 267 -12.02 -6.23 27.32
C LYS A 267 -12.80 -5.92 26.04
N ILE A 268 -12.45 -6.56 24.92
CA ILE A 268 -13.11 -6.35 23.63
C ILE A 268 -14.58 -6.78 23.70
N LYS A 269 -14.90 -7.84 24.45
CA LYS A 269 -16.29 -8.29 24.66
C LYS A 269 -17.18 -7.25 25.32
N GLU A 270 -16.61 -6.37 26.14
CA GLU A 270 -17.32 -5.29 26.83
C GLU A 270 -17.46 -4.03 25.98
N LEU A 271 -16.70 -3.92 24.89
CA LEU A 271 -16.75 -2.76 24.01
C LEU A 271 -17.93 -2.88 23.03
N PRO A 272 -18.72 -1.81 22.86
CA PRO A 272 -19.71 -1.78 21.79
C PRO A 272 -19.02 -1.68 20.42
N ASN A 273 -17.85 -1.04 20.36
CA ASN A 273 -17.14 -0.70 19.13
C ASN A 273 -16.70 -1.92 18.30
N PRO A 274 -16.63 -1.79 16.97
CA PRO A 274 -15.94 -2.76 16.12
C PRO A 274 -14.43 -2.76 16.42
N VAL A 275 -13.85 -3.95 16.55
CA VAL A 275 -12.41 -4.12 16.79
C VAL A 275 -11.83 -5.12 15.80
N TYR A 276 -10.77 -4.72 15.09
CA TYR A 276 -10.13 -5.56 14.07
C TYR A 276 -8.61 -5.60 14.24
N LEU A 277 -7.99 -6.65 13.70
CA LEU A 277 -6.53 -6.73 13.58
C LEU A 277 -6.05 -6.09 12.29
N PHE A 278 -5.05 -5.21 12.40
CA PHE A 278 -4.30 -4.77 11.24
C PHE A 278 -3.45 -5.94 10.73
N GLN A 279 -3.62 -6.34 9.48
CA GLN A 279 -2.79 -7.36 8.84
C GLN A 279 -1.32 -6.95 8.90
N GLY A 280 -1.04 -5.67 8.62
CA GLY A 280 0.19 -5.00 9.02
C GLY A 280 1.46 -5.58 8.43
N ILE A 281 1.58 -5.54 7.10
CA ILE A 281 2.80 -5.94 6.39
C ILE A 281 3.95 -5.03 6.78
N VAL A 282 5.10 -5.59 7.16
CA VAL A 282 6.28 -4.80 7.49
C VAL A 282 7.03 -4.43 6.22
N LEU A 283 6.88 -3.17 5.78
CA LEU A 283 7.75 -2.60 4.75
C LEU A 283 9.03 -2.10 5.41
N ARG A 284 10.18 -2.57 4.93
CA ARG A 284 11.50 -2.16 5.45
C ARG A 284 11.99 -0.81 4.91
N ARG A 285 11.25 -0.19 3.98
CA ARG A 285 11.65 1.05 3.27
C ARG A 285 10.77 2.22 3.73
N GLY A 286 11.38 3.35 4.09
CA GLY A 286 10.67 4.61 4.41
C GLY A 286 10.45 4.88 5.91
N ALA A 287 9.51 5.77 6.19
CA ALA A 287 9.18 6.21 7.55
C ALA A 287 8.53 5.08 8.35
N LYS A 288 8.86 5.03 9.65
CA LYS A 288 8.37 4.01 10.58
C LYS A 288 7.47 4.66 11.62
N GLY A 289 6.39 3.98 12.01
CA GLY A 289 5.54 4.44 13.09
C GLY A 289 4.11 3.92 13.01
N THR A 290 3.25 4.39 13.91
CA THR A 290 1.80 4.19 13.82
C THR A 290 1.22 5.04 12.69
N GLY A 291 1.60 6.31 12.60
CA GLY A 291 1.06 7.21 11.58
C GLY A 291 1.26 6.73 10.14
N MET A 292 2.40 6.10 9.81
CA MET A 292 2.57 5.50 8.48
C MET A 292 1.61 4.34 8.23
N LYS A 293 1.29 3.55 9.26
CA LYS A 293 0.31 2.47 9.15
C LYS A 293 -1.12 2.99 9.04
N SER A 294 -1.42 4.14 9.64
CA SER A 294 -2.71 4.81 9.48
C SER A 294 -2.85 5.40 8.08
N ILE A 295 -1.76 5.88 7.48
CA ILE A 295 -1.72 6.26 6.06
C ILE A 295 -1.96 5.03 5.17
N GLU A 296 -1.27 3.90 5.41
CA GLU A 296 -1.51 2.65 4.67
C GLU A 296 -2.97 2.19 4.76
N LEU A 297 -3.56 2.25 5.95
CA LEU A 297 -4.98 1.93 6.17
C LEU A 297 -5.89 2.89 5.39
N ALA A 298 -5.69 4.21 5.52
CA ALA A 298 -6.50 5.20 4.82
C ALA A 298 -6.38 5.04 3.29
N LEU A 299 -5.18 4.82 2.76
CA LEU A 299 -4.97 4.61 1.32
C LEU A 299 -5.69 3.38 0.78
N SER A 300 -5.86 2.33 1.59
CA SER A 300 -6.64 1.15 1.21
C SER A 300 -8.15 1.40 1.09
N MET A 301 -8.62 2.58 1.49
CA MET A 301 -10.05 2.90 1.63
C MET A 301 -10.44 4.21 0.92
N CYS A 302 -9.48 5.10 0.65
CA CYS A 302 -9.72 6.50 0.28
C CYS A 302 -9.05 6.90 -1.04
N ASP A 303 -9.70 7.76 -1.83
CA ASP A 303 -9.06 8.34 -3.02
C ASP A 303 -7.98 9.34 -2.62
N ILE A 304 -8.33 10.28 -1.73
CA ILE A 304 -7.48 11.38 -1.28
C ILE A 304 -7.23 11.22 0.23
N VAL A 305 -5.96 11.30 0.61
CA VAL A 305 -5.52 11.21 2.01
C VAL A 305 -4.76 12.47 2.38
N ASP A 306 -5.33 13.24 3.29
CA ASP A 306 -4.76 14.46 3.84
C ASP A 306 -4.20 14.14 5.23
N ILE A 307 -2.95 14.51 5.49
CA ILE A 307 -2.27 14.20 6.75
C ILE A 307 -2.04 15.45 7.59
N TYR A 308 -2.31 15.33 8.89
CA TYR A 308 -2.21 16.41 9.87
C TYR A 308 -1.39 15.94 11.08
N GLY A 309 -0.61 16.83 11.69
CA GLY A 309 0.12 16.48 12.93
C GLY A 309 1.26 15.47 12.74
N PHE A 310 1.85 15.46 11.55
CA PHE A 310 3.12 14.79 11.26
C PHE A 310 4.25 15.82 11.28
N THR A 311 5.37 15.48 11.90
CA THR A 311 6.54 16.36 12.00
C THR A 311 7.26 16.46 10.65
N VAL A 312 6.82 17.41 9.82
CA VAL A 312 7.30 17.64 8.44
C VAL A 312 7.90 19.03 8.23
N ASP A 313 7.57 19.98 9.12
CA ASP A 313 8.10 21.33 9.08
C ASP A 313 9.55 21.37 9.62
N PRO A 314 10.45 22.16 9.02
CA PRO A 314 11.79 22.38 9.57
C PRO A 314 11.74 23.12 10.92
N GLY A 315 12.84 23.03 11.68
CA GLY A 315 12.99 23.76 12.94
C GLY A 315 12.34 23.09 14.15
N TYR A 316 11.91 21.82 14.02
CA TYR A 316 11.38 21.06 15.14
C TYR A 316 12.48 20.76 16.18
N THR A 317 12.34 21.31 17.38
CA THR A 317 13.33 21.20 18.46
C THR A 317 12.94 20.19 19.55
N GLU A 318 11.64 19.94 19.75
CA GLU A 318 11.14 19.10 20.84
C GLU A 318 10.02 18.17 20.38
N TRP A 319 10.08 16.90 20.81
CA TRP A 319 9.01 15.97 20.49
C TRP A 319 7.84 16.13 21.45
N THR A 320 6.78 16.78 20.97
CA THR A 320 5.57 17.04 21.73
C THR A 320 4.41 16.27 21.14
N ARG A 321 3.53 15.76 22.01
CA ARG A 321 2.17 15.42 21.59
C ARG A 321 1.26 16.58 21.98
N TYR A 322 0.22 16.85 21.21
CA TYR A 322 -0.71 17.96 21.52
C TYR A 322 -1.42 17.80 22.87
N PHE A 323 -1.33 16.62 23.49
CA PHE A 323 -1.97 16.27 24.75
C PHE A 323 -0.99 15.84 25.84
N SER A 324 0.32 16.00 25.65
CA SER A 324 1.32 15.63 26.66
C SER A 324 2.38 16.72 26.86
N THR A 325 3.07 16.69 27.98
CA THR A 325 4.25 17.52 28.19
C THR A 325 5.32 17.22 27.14
N PRO A 326 6.14 18.22 26.75
CA PRO A 326 7.25 18.01 25.84
C PRO A 326 8.22 16.95 26.34
N ARG A 327 8.75 16.16 25.40
CA ARG A 327 9.87 15.26 25.64
C ARG A 327 11.03 15.71 24.76
N LYS A 328 12.27 15.58 25.27
CA LYS A 328 13.45 15.75 24.43
C LYS A 328 13.32 14.81 23.23
N GLY A 329 13.41 15.39 22.05
CA GLY A 329 13.03 14.77 20.79
C GLY A 329 14.09 14.92 19.72
N HIS A 330 13.87 14.24 18.59
CA HIS A 330 14.66 14.43 17.38
C HIS A 330 13.77 14.96 16.26
N ASN A 331 14.36 15.72 15.34
CA ASN A 331 13.74 16.03 14.07
C ASN A 331 13.91 14.81 13.15
N PRO A 332 12.85 14.07 12.79
CA PRO A 332 12.97 12.83 12.03
C PRO A 332 13.23 13.14 10.55
N LEU A 333 14.49 13.32 10.16
CA LEU A 333 14.87 13.72 8.80
C LEU A 333 14.43 12.67 7.78
N GLN A 334 14.58 11.39 8.11
CA GLN A 334 14.09 10.30 7.26
C GLN A 334 12.57 10.37 7.05
N GLY A 335 11.82 10.64 8.12
CA GLY A 335 10.37 10.78 8.06
C GLY A 335 9.97 11.94 7.17
N ARG A 336 10.56 13.12 7.40
CA ARG A 336 10.30 14.33 6.64
C ARG A 336 10.59 14.16 5.15
N ALA A 337 11.75 13.62 4.78
CA ALA A 337 12.10 13.36 3.39
C ALA A 337 11.11 12.37 2.74
N TYR A 338 10.73 11.31 3.47
CA TYR A 338 9.82 10.31 2.94
C TYR A 338 8.40 10.85 2.74
N TYR A 339 7.84 11.56 3.72
CA TYR A 339 6.52 12.18 3.55
C TYR A 339 6.52 13.18 2.38
N GLN A 340 7.60 13.97 2.23
CA GLN A 340 7.72 14.89 1.10
C GLN A 340 7.73 14.14 -0.24
N LEU A 341 8.44 13.01 -0.32
CA LEU A 341 8.38 12.15 -1.50
C LEU A 341 6.94 11.69 -1.75
N LEU A 342 6.25 11.15 -0.74
CA LEU A 342 4.88 10.65 -0.90
C LEU A 342 3.90 11.73 -1.39
N GLU A 343 4.06 12.96 -0.90
CA GLU A 343 3.28 14.09 -1.40
C GLU A 343 3.56 14.34 -2.88
N CYS A 344 4.83 14.41 -3.27
CA CYS A 344 5.19 14.70 -4.65
C CYS A 344 4.99 13.52 -5.61
N LEU A 345 4.75 12.32 -5.10
CA LEU A 345 4.22 11.18 -5.86
C LEU A 345 2.69 11.23 -6.03
N GLY A 346 2.01 12.16 -5.36
CA GLY A 346 0.53 12.25 -5.34
C GLY A 346 -0.15 11.18 -4.47
N VAL A 347 0.58 10.60 -3.52
CA VAL A 347 0.04 9.57 -2.60
C VAL A 347 -0.76 10.23 -1.48
N ILE A 348 -0.23 11.31 -0.90
CA ILE A 348 -0.83 12.04 0.23
C ILE A 348 -0.77 13.54 0.00
N ARG A 349 -1.51 14.31 0.80
CA ARG A 349 -1.38 15.76 0.91
C ARG A 349 -0.99 16.14 2.33
N ILE A 350 -0.05 17.07 2.47
CA ILE A 350 0.50 17.41 3.77
C ILE A 350 -0.02 18.75 4.26
N HIS A 351 -0.67 18.71 5.43
CA HIS A 351 -1.16 19.89 6.13
C HIS A 351 -0.30 20.11 7.39
N SER A 352 0.33 21.28 7.46
CA SER A 352 1.22 21.67 8.55
C SER A 352 1.11 23.18 8.85
N PRO A 353 1.54 23.65 10.02
CA PRO A 353 1.49 25.07 10.36
C PRO A 353 2.21 25.99 9.36
N MET A 354 3.38 25.59 8.84
CA MET A 354 4.08 26.40 7.84
C MET A 354 3.35 26.43 6.49
N ARG A 355 2.64 25.34 6.14
CA ARG A 355 1.90 25.20 4.88
C ARG A 355 0.55 25.88 4.92
N ALA A 356 -0.13 25.88 6.06
CA ALA A 356 -1.42 26.55 6.26
C ALA A 356 -1.38 28.07 6.02
N ARG A 357 -0.20 28.69 6.10
CA ARG A 357 0.02 30.10 5.76
C ARG A 357 -0.03 30.40 4.27
N ARG A 358 -0.04 29.36 3.41
CA ARG A 358 -0.04 29.47 1.95
C ARG A 358 -1.44 29.16 1.42
N LYS A 359 -1.79 29.72 0.26
CA LYS A 359 -2.95 29.22 -0.50
C LYS A 359 -2.67 27.79 -0.93
N GLN A 360 -3.51 26.85 -0.51
CA GLN A 360 -3.38 25.45 -0.90
C GLN A 360 -3.75 25.31 -2.37
N ASP A 361 -2.73 25.19 -3.22
CA ASP A 361 -2.84 24.75 -4.61
C ASP A 361 -2.19 23.37 -4.70
N TRP A 362 -2.87 22.41 -5.33
CA TRP A 362 -2.40 21.04 -5.52
C TRP A 362 -2.07 20.75 -6.99
N SER A 363 -2.01 21.77 -7.84
CA SER A 363 -1.73 21.65 -9.28
C SER A 363 -0.32 21.13 -9.61
N ASP A 364 0.63 21.32 -8.70
CA ASP A 364 2.02 20.87 -8.81
C ASP A 364 2.22 19.42 -8.32
N VAL A 365 1.19 18.80 -7.74
CA VAL A 365 1.18 17.39 -7.36
C VAL A 365 0.61 16.54 -8.50
N PRO A 366 1.25 15.41 -8.89
CA PRO A 366 0.74 14.57 -9.97
C PRO A 366 -0.71 14.12 -9.76
N GLY A 367 -1.55 14.33 -10.78
CA GLY A 367 -2.93 13.85 -10.80
C GLY A 367 -3.04 12.36 -11.12
N LYS A 368 -4.24 11.80 -10.97
CA LYS A 368 -4.52 10.36 -11.17
C LYS A 368 -4.08 9.82 -12.53
N GLU A 369 -4.29 10.57 -13.61
CA GLU A 369 -3.90 10.15 -14.96
C GLU A 369 -2.38 9.99 -15.09
N ILE A 370 -1.63 10.99 -14.61
CA ILE A 370 -0.16 10.99 -14.63
C ILE A 370 0.38 9.83 -13.78
N ILE A 371 -0.18 9.61 -12.58
CA ILE A 371 0.19 8.50 -11.70
C ILE A 371 -0.09 7.16 -12.39
N THR A 372 -1.26 7.02 -13.03
CA THR A 372 -1.64 5.79 -13.74
C THR A 372 -0.67 5.49 -14.89
N SER A 373 -0.31 6.49 -15.70
CA SER A 373 0.67 6.33 -16.77
C SER A 373 2.04 5.93 -16.24
N ALA A 374 2.53 6.58 -15.18
CA ALA A 374 3.80 6.25 -14.56
C ALA A 374 3.79 4.85 -13.92
N HIS A 375 2.69 4.45 -13.27
CA HIS A 375 2.51 3.11 -12.72
C HIS A 375 2.59 2.03 -13.80
N MET A 376 1.87 2.22 -14.91
CA MET A 376 1.90 1.27 -16.03
C MET A 376 3.29 1.16 -16.67
N ALA A 377 3.98 2.28 -16.83
CA ALA A 377 5.35 2.31 -17.33
C ALA A 377 6.34 1.58 -16.41
N ALA A 378 6.27 1.86 -15.10
CA ALA A 378 7.08 1.18 -14.10
C ALA A 378 6.82 -0.33 -14.09
N LEU A 379 5.55 -0.75 -14.23
CA LEU A 379 5.17 -2.16 -14.23
C LEU A 379 5.75 -2.91 -15.45
N ARG A 380 5.67 -2.31 -16.65
CA ARG A 380 6.21 -2.90 -17.89
C ARG A 380 7.72 -3.07 -17.80
N LEU A 381 8.46 -2.02 -17.43
CA LEU A 381 9.91 -2.09 -17.28
C LEU A 381 10.35 -3.11 -16.20
N LYS A 382 9.61 -3.21 -15.09
CA LYS A 382 9.93 -4.18 -14.03
C LYS A 382 9.80 -5.63 -14.51
N ARG A 383 8.77 -5.93 -15.31
CA ARG A 383 8.56 -7.28 -15.86
C ARG A 383 9.61 -7.67 -16.87
N GLU A 384 10.02 -6.74 -17.73
CA GLU A 384 11.10 -6.97 -18.69
C GLU A 384 12.43 -7.29 -17.99
N LYS A 385 12.77 -6.53 -16.94
CA LYS A 385 13.96 -6.78 -16.12
C LYS A 385 13.93 -8.14 -15.40
N THR A 386 12.74 -8.65 -15.09
CA THR A 386 12.57 -9.90 -14.31
C THR A 386 12.20 -11.11 -15.15
N GLY A 387 11.98 -10.96 -16.47
CA GLY A 387 11.58 -12.03 -17.37
C GLY A 387 10.22 -12.65 -17.04
N GLN A 388 9.35 -11.94 -16.29
CA GLN A 388 8.03 -12.45 -15.93
C GLN A 388 7.06 -12.30 -17.12
N GLU A 389 6.79 -13.40 -17.82
CA GLU A 389 5.66 -13.52 -18.74
C GLU A 389 4.37 -13.74 -17.93
N GLY A 390 3.41 -12.80 -18.02
CA GLY A 390 2.14 -12.88 -17.29
C GLY A 390 1.18 -11.73 -17.60
N ASP A 391 -0.08 -11.87 -17.18
CA ASP A 391 -1.15 -10.89 -17.43
C ASP A 391 -0.83 -9.51 -16.82
N LEU A 392 -0.92 -8.43 -17.60
CA LEU A 392 -0.78 -7.04 -17.14
C LEU A 392 -1.97 -6.56 -16.30
N GLY A 393 -2.98 -7.40 -16.15
CA GLY A 393 -4.13 -7.19 -15.30
C GLY A 393 -3.78 -7.04 -13.81
N PRO A 394 -4.78 -6.63 -13.00
CA PRO A 394 -4.62 -6.32 -11.58
C PRO A 394 -4.17 -7.52 -10.72
N PHE A 395 -4.17 -8.72 -11.30
CA PHE A 395 -3.86 -9.97 -10.62
C PHE A 395 -2.49 -10.56 -10.97
N GLY A 396 -1.66 -9.87 -11.76
CA GLY A 396 -0.33 -10.38 -12.14
C GLY A 396 0.59 -10.69 -10.94
N ASN A 397 0.33 -10.06 -9.78
CA ASN A 397 1.04 -10.28 -8.53
C ASN A 397 0.37 -11.31 -7.59
N CYS A 398 -0.74 -11.94 -8.02
CA CYS A 398 -1.39 -13.00 -7.25
C CYS A 398 -0.56 -14.29 -7.31
N LYS A 399 0.15 -14.60 -6.22
CA LYS A 399 0.91 -15.85 -6.07
C LYS A 399 0.08 -16.98 -5.51
N VAL A 400 -0.92 -16.63 -4.71
CA VAL A 400 -1.84 -17.58 -4.07
C VAL A 400 -3.26 -17.19 -4.45
N TRP A 401 -4.04 -18.18 -4.85
CA TRP A 401 -5.45 -18.03 -5.18
C TRP A 401 -6.31 -18.95 -4.34
N GLY A 402 -7.50 -18.47 -4.00
CA GLY A 402 -8.55 -19.29 -3.42
C GLY A 402 -9.93 -18.69 -3.68
N THR A 403 -10.96 -19.49 -3.43
CA THR A 403 -12.35 -19.08 -3.55
C THR A 403 -13.03 -19.33 -2.21
N VAL A 404 -13.91 -18.41 -1.81
CA VAL A 404 -14.75 -18.57 -0.62
C VAL A 404 -16.22 -18.62 -1.04
N ASP A 405 -16.87 -19.75 -0.72
CA ASP A 405 -18.19 -20.14 -1.24
C ASP A 405 -19.38 -19.69 -0.37
N ARG A 406 -19.13 -19.12 0.81
CA ARG A 406 -20.20 -18.72 1.76
C ARG A 406 -19.89 -17.40 2.45
N ASP A 407 -20.94 -16.70 2.86
CA ASP A 407 -20.83 -15.69 3.90
C ASP A 407 -20.35 -16.37 5.18
N GLY A 408 -19.10 -16.09 5.54
CA GLY A 408 -18.54 -16.52 6.82
C GLY A 408 -19.16 -15.73 7.98
N PRO A 409 -18.88 -16.14 9.23
CA PRO A 409 -19.40 -15.44 10.39
C PRO A 409 -18.92 -13.99 10.41
N VAL A 410 -19.81 -13.07 10.79
CA VAL A 410 -19.43 -11.72 11.23
C VAL A 410 -18.43 -11.89 12.37
N SER A 411 -17.39 -11.05 12.42
CA SER A 411 -16.46 -11.04 13.56
C SER A 411 -17.23 -10.90 14.87
N GLY A 412 -16.65 -11.34 15.98
CA GLY A 412 -17.29 -11.32 17.29
C GLY A 412 -17.76 -12.71 17.73
N SER A 413 -18.06 -12.84 19.02
CA SER A 413 -18.61 -14.06 19.60
C SER A 413 -20.10 -13.88 19.92
N PRO A 414 -20.91 -14.95 19.99
CA PRO A 414 -22.35 -14.84 20.24
C PRO A 414 -22.72 -14.04 21.50
N ASP A 415 -21.87 -14.10 22.54
CA ASP A 415 -22.01 -13.35 23.79
C ASP A 415 -21.71 -11.84 23.68
N MET A 416 -21.23 -11.36 22.53
CA MET A 416 -21.07 -9.92 22.26
C MET A 416 -22.31 -9.25 21.69
N ALA A 417 -23.36 -10.02 21.35
CA ALA A 417 -24.53 -9.48 20.65
C ALA A 417 -25.17 -8.28 21.38
N ASP A 418 -25.31 -8.38 22.70
CA ASP A 418 -25.90 -7.31 23.52
C ASP A 418 -25.00 -6.06 23.58
N ALA A 419 -23.68 -6.23 23.74
CA ALA A 419 -22.74 -5.11 23.74
C ALA A 419 -22.68 -4.42 22.37
N ARG A 420 -22.62 -5.20 21.28
CA ARG A 420 -22.57 -4.69 19.90
C ARG A 420 -23.91 -4.12 19.42
N SER A 421 -25.04 -4.51 20.01
CA SER A 421 -26.33 -3.89 19.70
C SER A 421 -26.36 -2.37 19.96
N LYS A 422 -25.45 -1.89 20.81
CA LYS A 422 -25.30 -0.48 21.18
C LYS A 422 -24.31 0.29 20.30
N SER A 423 -23.66 -0.35 19.33
CA SER A 423 -22.81 0.34 18.35
C SER A 423 -23.44 0.38 16.98
N ASN A 424 -22.92 1.28 16.16
CA ASN A 424 -23.20 1.31 14.74
C ASN A 424 -22.28 0.36 13.96
N TYR A 425 -21.98 -0.85 14.46
CA TYR A 425 -21.05 -1.77 13.77
C TYR A 425 -21.56 -2.18 12.38
N SER A 426 -22.88 -2.24 12.20
CA SER A 426 -23.53 -2.60 10.95
C SER A 426 -23.25 -1.60 9.83
N LYS A 427 -23.04 -0.31 10.15
CA LYS A 427 -22.54 0.72 9.21
C LYS A 427 -21.21 0.32 8.58
N TRP A 428 -20.41 -0.48 9.27
CA TRP A 428 -19.06 -0.86 8.84
C TRP A 428 -19.03 -2.27 8.27
N GLU A 429 -19.39 -3.28 9.05
CA GLU A 429 -19.18 -4.68 8.70
C GLU A 429 -20.33 -5.28 7.87
N LEU A 430 -21.52 -4.68 7.94
CA LEU A 430 -22.72 -5.15 7.26
C LEU A 430 -23.19 -4.17 6.17
N LEU A 431 -22.32 -3.25 5.76
CA LEU A 431 -22.65 -2.24 4.78
C LEU A 431 -22.95 -2.92 3.43
N PRO A 432 -24.18 -2.84 2.91
CA PRO A 432 -24.52 -3.46 1.63
C PRO A 432 -23.67 -2.85 0.51
N HIS A 433 -23.33 -3.66 -0.49
CA HIS A 433 -22.50 -3.23 -1.61
C HIS A 433 -23.11 -2.01 -2.33
N GLU A 434 -24.43 -1.98 -2.47
CA GLU A 434 -25.22 -0.92 -3.12
C GLU A 434 -25.16 0.40 -2.35
N SER A 435 -24.83 0.35 -1.05
CA SER A 435 -24.66 1.53 -0.20
C SER A 435 -23.26 2.13 -0.30
N LEU A 436 -22.30 1.43 -0.92
CA LEU A 436 -20.97 1.97 -1.17
C LEU A 436 -21.03 3.08 -2.22
N ARG A 437 -20.00 3.94 -2.21
CA ARG A 437 -19.82 4.94 -3.25
C ARG A 437 -19.71 4.28 -4.64
N LYS A 438 -20.23 4.94 -5.69
CA LYS A 438 -20.24 4.41 -7.07
C LYS A 438 -18.85 3.99 -7.55
N GLU A 439 -17.81 4.72 -7.18
CA GLU A 439 -16.41 4.40 -7.50
C GLU A 439 -15.96 3.09 -6.86
N ALA A 440 -16.29 2.84 -5.58
CA ALA A 440 -16.03 1.57 -4.92
C ALA A 440 -16.80 0.41 -5.56
N GLN A 441 -18.07 0.62 -5.92
CA GLN A 441 -18.87 -0.39 -6.63
C GLN A 441 -18.25 -0.77 -7.97
N LYS A 442 -17.90 0.24 -8.78
CA LYS A 442 -17.23 0.05 -10.07
C LYS A 442 -15.89 -0.65 -9.91
N HIS A 443 -15.09 -0.23 -8.92
CA HIS A 443 -13.81 -0.86 -8.64
C HIS A 443 -13.99 -2.34 -8.29
N TYR A 444 -14.87 -2.67 -7.35
CA TYR A 444 -15.13 -4.06 -6.97
C TYR A 444 -15.59 -4.94 -8.15
N ALA A 445 -16.43 -4.38 -9.04
CA ALA A 445 -16.84 -5.04 -10.28
C ALA A 445 -15.68 -5.24 -11.27
N GLN A 446 -14.83 -4.21 -11.46
CA GLN A 446 -13.62 -4.29 -12.29
C GLN A 446 -12.62 -5.33 -11.77
N MET A 447 -12.54 -5.48 -10.45
CA MET A 447 -11.72 -6.48 -9.79
C MET A 447 -12.39 -7.86 -9.73
N GLY A 448 -13.51 -8.08 -10.44
CA GLY A 448 -14.15 -9.40 -10.55
C GLY A 448 -14.54 -10.00 -9.19
N ARG A 449 -14.89 -9.16 -8.21
CA ARG A 449 -15.20 -9.57 -6.82
C ARG A 449 -14.05 -10.31 -6.11
N VAL A 450 -12.83 -9.87 -6.36
CA VAL A 450 -11.62 -10.42 -5.74
C VAL A 450 -11.09 -9.48 -4.67
N SER A 451 -10.88 -10.00 -3.47
CA SER A 451 -10.12 -9.34 -2.41
C SER A 451 -8.63 -9.60 -2.58
N LEU A 452 -7.83 -8.55 -2.44
CA LEU A 452 -6.37 -8.61 -2.51
C LEU A 452 -5.77 -8.42 -1.13
N TYR A 453 -4.83 -9.29 -0.79
CA TYR A 453 -4.07 -9.24 0.45
C TYR A 453 -2.59 -9.31 0.16
N LYS A 454 -1.80 -8.50 0.85
CA LYS A 454 -0.35 -8.61 0.76
C LYS A 454 0.17 -9.67 1.71
N MET A 455 0.99 -10.57 1.18
CA MET A 455 1.72 -11.52 2.02
C MET A 455 2.90 -10.83 2.73
N ASP A 456 3.16 -11.24 3.98
CA ASP A 456 4.38 -10.88 4.69
C ASP A 456 5.63 -11.12 3.84
N GLY A 457 6.57 -10.16 3.87
CA GLY A 457 7.82 -10.23 3.13
C GLY A 457 8.16 -8.89 2.47
N ASN A 458 9.36 -8.82 1.88
CA ASN A 458 9.86 -7.60 1.24
C ASN A 458 9.53 -7.51 -0.25
N LYS A 459 8.98 -8.58 -0.85
CA LYS A 459 8.64 -8.59 -2.27
C LYS A 459 7.28 -7.95 -2.46
N LEU A 460 7.21 -6.94 -3.34
CA LEU A 460 5.97 -6.25 -3.67
C LEU A 460 4.92 -7.23 -4.25
N ASP A 461 5.39 -8.21 -5.02
CA ASP A 461 4.57 -9.01 -5.93
C ASP A 461 4.06 -10.33 -5.34
N ASP A 462 4.08 -10.47 -4.01
CA ASP A 462 3.53 -11.64 -3.31
C ASP A 462 2.17 -11.28 -2.70
N LEU A 463 1.10 -11.53 -3.47
CA LEU A 463 -0.30 -11.34 -3.05
C LEU A 463 -1.04 -12.67 -2.88
N VAL A 464 -1.98 -12.68 -1.93
CA VAL A 464 -3.06 -13.66 -1.81
C VAL A 464 -4.32 -13.01 -2.39
N CYS A 465 -4.97 -13.70 -3.32
CA CYS A 465 -6.14 -13.22 -4.04
C CYS A 465 -7.30 -14.16 -3.79
N VAL A 466 -8.37 -13.62 -3.22
CA VAL A 466 -9.53 -14.39 -2.78
C VAL A 466 -10.72 -14.00 -3.64
N ARG A 467 -11.25 -14.95 -4.42
CA ARG A 467 -12.46 -14.74 -5.22
C ARG A 467 -13.70 -15.00 -4.38
N HIS A 468 -14.64 -14.07 -4.40
CA HIS A 468 -15.94 -14.26 -3.78
C HIS A 468 -16.92 -14.91 -4.78
N SER A 469 -17.51 -16.03 -4.38
CA SER A 469 -18.61 -16.69 -5.10
C SER A 469 -19.88 -15.82 -5.13
N PHE A 470 -20.85 -16.22 -5.97
CA PHE A 470 -22.12 -15.50 -6.18
C PHE A 470 -23.15 -15.80 -5.12
#